data_AF-A0A081FV71-F1
#
_entry.id   AF-A0A081FV71-F1
#
_cell.length_a   1.000
_cell.length_b   1.000
_cell.length_c   1.000
_cell.angle_alpha   90.00
_cell.angle_beta   90.00
_cell.angle_gamma   90.00
#
_symmetry.space_group_name_H-M   'P 1'
#
loop_
_entity.id
_entity.type
_entity.pdbx_description
1 polymer ?
#
loop_
_entity_poly.entity_id
_entity_poly.type
_entity_poly.pdbx_seq_one_letter_code
_entity_poly.pdbx_strand_id
1 'polypeptide(L)' 'MIYLALIEPFLFWGGLLVFVASLGLYVKRTQDWQAVLRFWQPLISFTPLEFRINRIGLSLMLVAVVIRFVIYFMA' A
#
# COMPACT_ATOMS: atom_id res chain seq x y z
N MET A 1 -12.19 20.90 -3.34
CA MET A 1 -12.27 20.14 -2.07
C MET A 1 -13.10 18.87 -2.17
N ILE A 2 -14.38 18.94 -2.57
CA ILE A 2 -15.29 17.76 -2.58
C ILE A 2 -14.76 16.56 -3.37
N TYR A 3 -14.18 16.77 -4.56
CA TYR A 3 -13.64 15.69 -5.39
C TYR A 3 -12.42 15.00 -4.75
N LEU A 4 -11.56 15.76 -4.06
CA LEU A 4 -10.40 15.22 -3.34
C LEU A 4 -10.85 14.38 -2.15
N ALA A 5 -11.86 14.85 -1.41
CA ALA A 5 -12.44 14.12 -0.28
C ALA A 5 -13.15 12.83 -0.71
N LEU A 6 -13.71 12.79 -1.92
CA LEU A 6 -14.30 11.58 -2.47
C LEU A 6 -13.25 10.56 -2.92
N ILE A 7 -12.16 11.00 -3.57
CA ILE A 7 -11.15 10.08 -4.13
C ILE A 7 -10.13 9.56 -3.11
N GLU A 8 -9.84 10.34 -2.06
CA GLU A 8 -8.91 9.98 -0.99
C GLU A 8 -9.15 8.57 -0.40
N PRO A 9 -10.36 8.22 0.06
CA PRO A 9 -10.60 6.89 0.62
C PRO A 9 -10.40 5.77 -0.41
N PHE A 10 -10.73 5.99 -1.68
CA PHE A 10 -10.47 4.98 -2.72
C PHE A 10 -8.97 4.80 -2.97
N LEU A 11 -8.18 5.87 -2.95
CA LEU A 11 -6.72 5.80 -3.06
C LEU A 11 -6.11 5.06 -1.87
N PHE A 12 -6.57 5.36 -0.65
CA PHE A 12 -6.07 4.71 0.56
C PHE A 12 -6.43 3.23 0.60
N TRP A 13 -7.72 2.90 0.51
CA TRP A 13 -8.20 1.52 0.58
C TRP A 13 -7.78 0.69 -0.64
N GLY A 14 -7.80 1.29 -1.82
CA GLY A 14 -7.28 0.66 -3.03
C GLY A 14 -5.78 0.38 -2.94
N GLY A 15 -4.99 1.36 -2.47
CA GLY A 15 -3.56 1.19 -2.23
C GLY A 15 -3.27 0.11 -1.18
N LEU A 16 -4.05 0.07 -0.10
CA LEU A 16 -3.94 -0.95 0.94
C LEU A 16 -4.24 -2.35 0.40
N LEU A 17 -5.30 -2.51 -0.40
CA LEU A 17 -5.61 -3.80 -1.03
C LEU A 17 -4.49 -4.27 -1.96
N VAL A 18 -3.94 -3.37 -2.78
CA VAL A 18 -2.81 -3.69 -3.67
C VAL A 18 -1.56 -4.08 -2.87
N PHE A 19 -1.27 -3.35 -1.78
CA PHE A 19 -0.16 -3.66 -0.88
C PHE A 19 -0.32 -5.03 -0.23
N VAL A 20 -1.49 -5.31 0.36
CA VAL A 20 -1.79 -6.61 0.99
C VAL A 20 -1.76 -7.75 -0.05
N ALA A 21 -2.23 -7.51 -1.27
CA ALA A 21 -2.15 -8.49 -2.35
C ALA A 21 -0.69 -8.85 -2.67
N SER A 22 0.24 -7.89 -2.63
CA SER A 22 1.67 -8.17 -2.84
C SER A 22 2.26 -9.07 -1.75
N LEU A 23 1.87 -8.85 -0.49
CA LEU A 23 2.27 -9.70 0.64
C LEU A 23 1.64 -11.09 0.53
N GLY A 24 0.37 -11.17 0.12
CA GLY A 24 -0.32 -12.44 -0.12
C GLY A 24 0.32 -13.26 -1.24
N LEU A 25 0.75 -12.61 -2.33
CA LEU A 25 1.50 -13.25 -3.42
C LEU A 25 2.84 -13.81 -2.92
N TYR A 26 3.57 -13.02 -2.13
CA TYR A 26 4.82 -13.45 -1.52
C TYR A 26 4.61 -14.68 -0.62
N VAL A 27 3.65 -14.63 0.32
CA VAL A 27 3.36 -15.75 1.23
C VAL A 27 2.91 -16.98 0.46
N LYS A 28 2.05 -16.80 -0.55
CA LYS A 28 1.61 -17.93 -1.38
C LYS A 28 2.82 -18.66 -1.98
N ARG A 29 3.85 -17.91 -2.40
CA ARG A 29 5.08 -18.47 -2.99
C ARG A 29 6.05 -19.04 -1.95
N THR A 30 6.26 -18.39 -0.82
CA THR A 30 7.32 -18.75 0.15
C THR A 30 6.81 -19.53 1.36
N GLN A 31 5.49 -19.52 1.62
CA GLN A 31 4.85 -19.99 2.84
C GLN A 31 5.38 -19.32 4.14
N ASP A 32 6.13 -18.23 4.01
CA ASP A 32 6.69 -17.49 5.14
C ASP A 32 5.72 -16.42 5.65
N TRP A 33 4.82 -16.83 6.53
CA TRP A 33 3.88 -15.94 7.21
C TRP A 33 4.56 -15.01 8.22
N GLN A 34 5.71 -15.42 8.77
CA GLN A 34 6.44 -14.58 9.73
C GLN A 34 7.07 -13.37 9.05
N ALA A 35 7.42 -13.49 7.78
CA ALA A 35 7.90 -12.38 6.97
C ALA A 35 6.83 -11.31 6.75
N VAL A 36 5.54 -11.66 6.65
CA VAL A 36 4.44 -10.66 6.61
C VAL A 36 4.35 -9.86 7.90
N LEU A 37 4.50 -10.53 9.05
CA LEU A 37 4.54 -9.83 10.34
C LEU A 37 5.80 -8.99 10.50
N ARG A 38 6.87 -9.28 9.77
CA ARG A 38 8.15 -8.56 9.80
C ARG A 38 8.41 -7.82 8.50
N PHE A 39 7.36 -7.39 7.80
CA PHE A 39 7.51 -6.83 6.44
C PHE A 39 8.35 -5.55 6.40
N TRP A 40 8.47 -4.86 7.53
CA TRP A 40 9.34 -3.70 7.71
C TRP A 40 10.83 -4.05 7.77
N GLN A 41 11.17 -5.31 8.02
CA GLN A 41 12.55 -5.80 7.99
C GLN A 41 12.95 -6.15 6.56
N PRO A 42 14.22 -5.94 6.15
CA PRO A 42 14.71 -6.25 4.80
C PRO A 42 14.83 -7.76 4.51
N LEU A 43 14.08 -8.60 5.22
CA LEU A 43 14.09 -10.06 5.10
C LEU A 43 13.21 -10.55 3.94
N ILE A 44 12.27 -9.73 3.45
CA ILE A 44 11.39 -10.12 2.35
C ILE A 44 12.14 -10.07 1.02
N SER A 45 12.42 -11.24 0.46
CA SER A 45 12.89 -11.38 -0.91
C SER A 45 11.72 -11.39 -1.89
N PHE A 46 11.26 -10.20 -2.28
CA PHE A 46 10.22 -10.05 -3.32
C PHE A 46 10.75 -10.37 -4.71
N THR A 47 9.88 -10.94 -5.56
CA THR A 47 10.11 -10.96 -7.01
C THR A 47 9.93 -9.55 -7.60
N PRO A 48 10.44 -9.26 -8.82
CA PRO A 48 10.25 -7.95 -9.45
C PRO A 48 8.80 -7.52 -9.59
N LEU A 49 7.89 -8.48 -9.81
CA LEU A 49 6.45 -8.24 -9.90
C LEU A 49 5.85 -7.94 -8.52
N GLU A 50 6.13 -8.76 -7.51
CA GLU A 50 5.68 -8.54 -6.13
C GLU A 50 6.15 -7.17 -5.62
N PHE A 51 7.41 -6.81 -5.88
CA PHE A 51 7.99 -5.54 -5.49
C PHE A 51 7.31 -4.35 -6.17
N ARG A 52 6.99 -4.45 -7.46
CA ARG A 52 6.26 -3.39 -8.18
C ARG A 52 4.85 -3.21 -7.63
N ILE A 53 4.12 -4.29 -7.37
CA ILE A 53 2.78 -4.24 -6.78
C ILE A 53 2.85 -3.61 -5.39
N ASN A 54 3.80 -4.05 -4.55
CA ASN A 54 4.04 -3.49 -3.22
C ASN A 54 4.30 -1.97 -3.30
N ARG A 55 5.16 -1.54 -4.22
CA ARG A 55 5.48 -0.11 -4.40
C ARG A 55 4.29 0.70 -4.88
N ILE A 56 3.50 0.17 -5.82
CA ILE A 56 2.27 0.83 -6.31
C ILE A 56 1.28 1.01 -5.15
N GLY A 57 1.04 -0.05 -4.36
CA GLY A 57 0.15 0.02 -3.20
C GLY A 57 0.59 1.07 -2.18
N LEU A 58 1.87 1.05 -1.79
CA LEU A 58 2.44 2.03 -0.86
C LEU A 58 2.40 3.46 -1.41
N SER A 59 2.70 3.65 -2.70
CA SER A 59 2.64 4.97 -3.35
C SER A 59 1.21 5.51 -3.38
N LEU A 60 0.21 4.68 -3.69
CA LEU A 60 -1.20 5.09 -3.65
C LEU A 60 -1.64 5.52 -2.25
N MET A 61 -1.27 4.75 -1.22
CA MET A 61 -1.55 5.11 0.18
C MET A 61 -0.87 6.42 0.57
N LEU A 62 0.39 6.63 0.17
CA LEU A 62 1.13 7.85 0.47
C LEU A 62 0.48 9.08 -0.18
N VAL A 63 0.04 8.96 -1.43
CA VAL A 63 -0.72 10.02 -2.12
C VAL A 63 -2.03 10.30 -1.38
N ALA A 64 -2.76 9.28 -0.95
CA ALA A 64 -3.99 9.46 -0.17
C ALA A 64 -3.75 10.24 1.13
N VAL A 65 -2.67 9.91 1.85
CA VAL A 65 -2.25 10.63 3.06
C VAL A 65 -1.96 12.10 2.74
N VAL A 66 -1.21 12.40 1.67
CA VAL A 66 -0.95 13.79 1.26
C VAL A 66 -2.25 14.53 0.95
N ILE A 67 -3.19 13.89 0.24
CA ILE A 67 -4.51 14.48 -0.03
C ILE A 67 -5.26 14.74 1.27
N ARG A 68 -5.21 13.82 2.23
CA ARG A 68 -5.81 13.98 3.58
C ARG A 68 -5.25 15.21 4.29
N PHE A 69 -3.94 15.40 4.24
CA PHE A 69 -3.28 16.59 4.77
C PHE A 69 -3.77 17.87 4.08
N VAL A 70 -3.80 17.89 2.75
CA VAL A 70 -4.28 19.05 1.97
C VAL A 70 -5.73 19.39 2.33
N ILE A 71 -6.61 18.40 2.41
CA ILE A 71 -8.01 18.61 2.82
C ILE A 71 -8.05 19.17 4.24
N TYR A 72 -7.32 18.61 5.19
CA TYR A 72 -7.35 19.05 6.58
C TYR A 72 -6.85 20.49 6.78
N PHE A 73 -5.83 20.92 6.05
CA PHE A 73 -5.22 22.24 6.23
C PHE A 73 -5.81 23.35 5.36
N MET A 74 -6.47 23.00 4.25
CA MET A 74 -6.99 23.98 3.30
C MET A 74 -8.53 24.02 3.24
N ALA A 75 -9.24 23.10 3.89
CA ALA A 75 -10.71 23.09 4.00
C ALA A 75 -11.15 23.80 5.29
#